data_AF-A0A7K2ATM5-F1
#
_entry.id   AF-A0A7K2ATM5-F1
#
_cell.length_a   1.000
_cell.length_b   1.000
_cell.length_c   1.000
_cell.angle_alpha   90.00
_cell.angle_beta   90.00
_cell.angle_gamma   90.00
#
_symmetry.space_group_name_H-M   'P 1'
#
loop_
_entity.id
_entity.type
_entity.pdbx_description
1 polymer ?
#
loop_
_entity_poly.entity_id
_entity_poly.type
_entity_poly.pdbx_seq_one_letter_code
_entity_poly.pdbx_strand_id
1 'polypeptide(L)'
;QRFLRFEDFRTDNGPDLNVYLSAAPTDAPAGQFDDDFVDLGDLKGNVGAQNYEIPVGLDLDHYSTVAIWCVRFGVVFGVAELTAG
;
A
#
# COMPACT_ATOMS: atom_id res chain seq x y z
N GLN A 1 17.08 4.60 7.58
CA GLN A 1 15.67 4.89 7.23
C GLN A 1 15.33 4.13 5.97
N ARG A 2 14.15 3.48 5.89
CA ARG A 2 13.67 2.78 4.68
C ARG A 2 12.46 3.52 4.11
N PHE A 3 12.24 3.37 2.81
CA PHE A 3 11.11 3.96 2.11
C PHE A 3 10.48 2.93 1.18
N LEU A 4 9.15 2.90 1.12
CA LEU A 4 8.43 2.30 0.01
C LEU A 4 8.45 3.32 -1.14
N ARG A 5 8.86 2.89 -2.33
CA ARG A 5 9.00 3.74 -3.49
C ARG A 5 8.07 3.30 -4.61
N PHE A 6 7.30 4.23 -5.11
CA PHE A 6 6.61 4.16 -6.38
C PHE A 6 7.43 4.87 -7.45
N GLU A 7 7.57 4.28 -8.63
CA GLU A 7 8.32 4.85 -9.76
C GLU A 7 7.37 5.29 -10.88
N ASP A 8 6.87 4.34 -11.68
CA ASP A 8 5.94 4.57 -12.77
C ASP A 8 4.47 4.37 -12.34
N PHE A 9 4.11 4.89 -11.16
CA PHE A 9 2.81 4.68 -10.58
C PHE A 9 1.69 5.42 -11.31
N ARG A 10 0.56 4.75 -11.48
CA ARG A 10 -0.68 5.30 -12.00
C ARG A 10 -1.88 4.58 -11.40
N THR A 11 -2.86 5.34 -10.96
CA THR A 11 -4.16 4.82 -10.52
C THR A 11 -5.27 5.84 -10.80
N ASP A 12 -6.52 5.44 -10.61
CA ASP A 12 -7.67 6.33 -10.69
C ASP A 12 -7.79 7.18 -9.41
N ASN A 13 -8.43 8.35 -9.53
CA ASN A 13 -8.70 9.18 -8.36
C ASN A 13 -9.74 8.51 -7.45
N GLY A 14 -9.43 8.43 -6.16
CA GLY A 14 -10.37 8.04 -5.11
C GLY A 14 -10.60 9.20 -4.13
N PRO A 15 -11.68 9.13 -3.34
CA PRO A 15 -12.03 10.21 -2.42
C PRO A 15 -11.12 10.29 -1.18
N ASP A 16 -10.48 9.18 -0.79
CA ASP A 16 -9.70 9.05 0.44
C ASP A 16 -8.80 7.80 0.36
N LEU A 17 -7.67 7.91 -0.34
CA LEU A 17 -6.78 6.79 -0.65
C LEU A 17 -5.52 6.81 0.20
N ASN A 18 -5.18 5.68 0.83
CA ASN A 18 -3.96 5.48 1.61
C ASN A 18 -3.10 4.35 1.02
N VAL A 19 -1.82 4.33 1.40
CA VAL A 19 -0.87 3.30 1.01
C VAL A 19 -0.63 2.34 2.17
N TYR A 20 -1.03 1.10 2.01
CA TYR A 20 -0.90 0.06 3.03
C TYR A 20 0.20 -0.94 2.64
N LEU A 21 0.95 -1.42 3.63
CA LEU A 21 1.66 -2.70 3.56
C LEU A 21 0.76 -3.76 4.18
N SER A 22 0.40 -4.81 3.45
CA SER A 22 -0.51 -5.86 3.89
C SER A 22 0.21 -7.21 3.95
N ALA A 23 -0.12 -8.01 4.96
CA ALA A 23 0.34 -9.40 5.07
C ALA A 23 -0.39 -10.32 4.08
N ALA A 24 -1.56 -9.91 3.59
CA ALA A 24 -2.35 -10.67 2.63
C ALA A 24 -1.61 -10.80 1.28
N PRO A 25 -1.64 -11.99 0.63
CA PRO A 25 -1.09 -12.15 -0.72
C PRO A 25 -1.94 -11.39 -1.75
N THR A 26 -1.37 -11.09 -2.92
CA THR A 26 -2.02 -10.27 -3.96
C THR A 26 -3.29 -10.90 -4.55
N ASP A 27 -3.49 -12.21 -4.41
CA ASP A 27 -4.68 -12.95 -4.83
C ASP A 27 -5.72 -13.16 -3.71
N ALA A 28 -5.48 -12.57 -2.53
CA ALA A 28 -6.42 -12.63 -1.42
C ALA A 28 -7.77 -11.97 -1.76
N PRO A 29 -8.88 -12.40 -1.12
CA PRO A 29 -10.15 -11.69 -1.19
C PRO A 29 -10.01 -10.20 -0.83
N ALA A 30 -10.73 -9.35 -1.57
CA ALA A 30 -10.62 -7.89 -1.46
C ALA A 30 -10.75 -7.30 -0.03
N GLY A 31 -11.52 -7.97 0.83
CA GLY A 31 -11.73 -7.56 2.22
C GLY A 31 -10.71 -8.12 3.23
N GLN A 32 -9.58 -8.68 2.77
CA GLN A 32 -8.51 -9.17 3.65
C GLN A 32 -7.28 -8.26 3.66
N PHE A 33 -7.21 -7.27 2.77
CA PHE A 33 -6.05 -6.38 2.68
C PHE A 33 -5.91 -5.43 3.88
N ASP A 34 -6.95 -5.29 4.71
CA ASP A 34 -7.00 -4.52 5.94
C ASP A 34 -7.09 -5.39 7.23
N ASP A 35 -6.93 -6.71 7.14
CA ASP A 35 -6.93 -7.60 8.32
C ASP A 35 -5.63 -7.49 9.14
N ASP A 36 -4.48 -7.42 8.47
CA ASP A 36 -3.15 -7.24 9.05
C ASP A 36 -2.31 -6.36 8.12
N PHE A 37 -2.15 -5.09 8.52
CA PHE A 37 -1.54 -4.08 7.67
C PHE A 37 -0.84 -2.97 8.47
N VAL A 38 0.00 -2.22 7.76
CA VAL A 38 0.57 -0.95 8.21
C VAL A 38 0.14 0.14 7.25
N ASP A 39 -0.53 1.17 7.77
CA ASP A 39 -0.83 2.38 7.02
C ASP A 39 0.41 3.29 6.95
N LEU A 40 0.89 3.56 5.74
CA LEU A 40 2.01 4.46 5.47
C LEU A 40 1.55 5.92 5.18
N GLY A 41 0.24 6.15 5.18
CA GLY A 41 -0.41 7.45 5.02
C GLY A 41 -1.04 7.67 3.65
N ASP A 42 -1.56 8.90 3.49
CA ASP A 42 -2.31 9.34 2.32
C ASP A 42 -1.52 9.17 1.01
N LEU A 43 -2.19 8.67 -0.02
CA LEU A 43 -1.67 8.63 -1.38
C LEU A 43 -1.44 10.07 -1.87
N LYS A 44 -0.17 10.41 -2.11
CA LYS A 44 0.25 11.80 -2.42
C LYS A 44 -0.18 12.27 -3.80
N GLY A 45 -0.45 11.34 -4.72
CA GLY A 45 -0.94 11.64 -6.06
C GLY A 45 -1.34 10.37 -6.80
N ASN A 46 -2.15 10.51 -7.84
CA ASN A 46 -2.62 9.37 -8.63
C ASN A 46 -1.68 9.00 -9.81
N VAL A 47 -0.62 9.79 -10.05
CA VAL A 47 0.38 9.55 -11.10
C VAL A 47 1.78 9.96 -10.61
N GLY A 48 2.79 9.19 -11.00
CA GLY A 48 4.20 9.53 -10.84
C GLY A 48 4.85 8.99 -9.57
N ALA A 49 6.16 9.24 -9.46
CA ALA A 49 6.99 8.67 -8.40
C ALA A 49 6.72 9.30 -7.03
N GLN A 50 6.67 8.45 -6.00
CA GLN A 50 6.30 8.83 -4.64
C GLN A 50 7.06 7.96 -3.65
N ASN A 51 7.38 8.50 -2.47
CA ASN A 51 8.04 7.75 -1.41
C ASN A 51 7.23 7.84 -0.12
N TYR A 52 7.16 6.73 0.61
CA TYR A 52 6.49 6.59 1.90
C TYR A 52 7.47 6.06 2.93
N GLU A 53 7.51 6.68 4.11
CA GLU A 53 8.43 6.26 5.16
C GLU A 53 7.96 4.93 5.75
N ILE A 54 8.86 3.95 5.78
CA ILE A 54 8.61 2.70 6.48
C ILE A 54 9.04 2.87 7.94
N PRO A 55 8.18 2.55 8.92
CA PRO A 55 8.54 2.59 10.33
C PRO A 55 9.84 1.83 10.63
N VAL A 56 10.67 2.42 11.50
CA VAL A 56 11.92 1.79 11.92
C VAL A 56 11.61 0.53 12.72
N GLY A 57 12.29 -0.58 12.38
CA GLY A 57 12.09 -1.86 13.05
C GLY A 57 10.90 -2.68 12.55
N LEU A 58 10.16 -2.21 11.54
CA LEU A 58 9.13 -3.02 10.90
C LEU A 58 9.76 -4.26 10.27
N ASP A 59 9.21 -5.44 10.59
CA ASP A 59 9.58 -6.68 9.92
C ASP A 59 8.92 -6.73 8.54
N LEU A 60 9.72 -6.59 7.49
CA LEU A 60 9.21 -6.58 6.12
C LEU A 60 8.97 -7.98 5.57
N ASP A 61 9.50 -9.03 6.22
CA ASP A 61 9.27 -10.40 5.78
C ASP A 61 7.83 -10.87 6.12
N HIS A 62 7.14 -10.14 7.00
CA HIS A 62 5.72 -10.34 7.34
C HIS A 62 4.75 -9.75 6.32
N TYR A 63 5.16 -8.74 5.55
CA TYR A 63 4.30 -8.04 4.59
C TYR A 63 4.71 -8.39 3.16
N SER A 64 3.75 -8.83 2.35
CA SER A 64 4.01 -9.29 0.97
C SER A 64 3.39 -8.40 -0.10
N THR A 65 2.49 -7.50 0.29
CA THR A 65 1.67 -6.73 -0.66
C THR A 65 1.66 -5.26 -0.28
N VAL A 66 1.73 -4.40 -1.29
CA VAL A 66 1.33 -3.00 -1.20
C VAL A 66 -0.11 -2.88 -1.69
N ALA A 67 -1.00 -2.33 -0.86
CA ALA A 67 -2.38 -2.07 -1.24
C ALA A 67 -2.66 -0.57 -1.26
N ILE A 68 -3.34 -0.10 -2.31
CA ILE A 68 -3.99 1.22 -2.30
C ILE A 68 -5.38 1.01 -1.71
N TRP A 69 -5.63 1.59 -0.54
CA TRP A 69 -6.86 1.38 0.22
C TRP A 69 -7.71 2.63 0.24
N CYS A 70 -9.01 2.50 -0.03
CA CYS A 70 -9.95 3.60 0.12
C CYS A 70 -10.56 3.58 1.52
N VAL A 71 -10.02 4.42 2.41
CA VAL A 71 -10.42 4.49 3.83
C VAL A 71 -11.92 4.81 3.95
N ARG A 72 -12.41 5.76 3.14
CA ARG A 72 -13.82 6.16 3.12
C ARG A 72 -14.80 5.02 2.87
N PHE A 73 -14.45 4.07 2.01
CA PHE A 73 -15.36 3.00 1.58
C PHE A 73 -15.00 1.62 2.13
N GLY A 74 -13.83 1.48 2.76
CA GLY A 74 -13.36 0.19 3.29
C GLY A 74 -13.14 -0.83 2.17
N VAL A 75 -12.50 -0.40 1.06
CA VAL A 75 -12.26 -1.26 -0.11
C VAL A 75 -10.86 -1.06 -0.66
N VAL A 76 -10.29 -2.14 -1.19
CA VAL A 76 -9.04 -2.09 -1.95
C VAL A 76 -9.27 -1.51 -3.35
N PHE A 77 -8.41 -0.58 -3.75
CA PHE A 77 -8.39 0.04 -5.09
C PHE A 77 -7.44 -0.68 -6.05
N GLY A 78 -6.34 -1.20 -5.53
CA GLY A 78 -5.36 -1.95 -6.31
C GLY A 78 -4.25 -2.48 -5.40
N VAL A 79 -3.60 -3.55 -5.85
CA VAL A 79 -2.54 -4.23 -5.11
C VAL A 79 -1.35 -4.54 -6.00
N ALA A 80 -0.17 -4.59 -5.41
CA ALA A 80 1.07 -5.03 -6.05
C ALA A 80 1.94 -5.79 -5.04
N GLU A 81 2.74 -6.73 -5.52
CA GLU A 81 3.71 -7.44 -4.69
C GLU A 81 4.78 -6.46 -4.16
N LEU A 82 5.12 -6.58 -2.88
CA LEU A 82 6.21 -5.85 -2.27
C LEU A 82 7.54 -6.49 -2.71
N THR A 83 8.36 -5.74 -3.42
CA THR A 83 9.68 -6.19 -3.87
C THR A 83 10.79 -5.40 -3.21
N ALA A 84 11.92 -6.07 -2.94
CA ALA A 84 13.15 -5.39 -2.55
C ALA A 84 13.83 -4.83 -3.81
N GLY A 85 13.98 -3.50 -3.86
CA GLY A 85 14.66 -2.76 -4.91
C GLY A 85 16.01 -2.19 -4.50
#